data_AF-A0A7R9F5E0-F1
#
_entry.id   AF-A0A7R9F5E0-F1
#
_cell.length_a   1.000
_cell.length_b   1.000
_cell.length_c   1.000
_cell.angle_alpha   90.00
_cell.angle_beta   90.00
_cell.angle_gamma   90.00
#
_symmetry.space_group_name_H-M   'P 1'
#
loop_
_entity.id
_entity.type
_entity.pdbx_description
1 polymer ?
#
loop_
_entity_poly.entity_id
_entity_poly.type
_entity_poly.pdbx_seq_one_letter_code
_entity_poly.pdbx_strand_id
1 'polypeptide(L)'
;MKISSLDHKARTSVVDGMEKFFRNQRGLLMVSLEMIKMDRREMVRLLVALGEACGHTLRRVYLWGAFAHDQNPFLEDDTPDRYRGLGAFKMRMTSRCQYLNVWSKLTSLTVLALNYGYLSDQRGNVLLVLASVLNGRLATLQLLCLEDEIPNKYGGHAIPDRAWKAVLESCPGLQVHLVVDSMPEHSMVRAFISPSIPVHQFALFSGIQLEQKRPWDMDVTFRVLEKWYSDTLEVVLVHLYRNNEFFDRVLVKLLTALPRLTCLELIGIIRDVDNVEKMCEILSRESLKLEKLRVCVQDGSNEGLKQKIENIQSLYMEKLLNKGVEIDLTTYKL
;
A
#
# COMPACT_ATOMS: atom_id res chain seq x y z
N MET A 1 -7.71 -21.30 3.82
CA MET A 1 -7.83 -22.32 2.75
C MET A 1 -7.58 -21.62 1.41
N LYS A 2 -6.59 -22.04 0.62
CA LYS A 2 -6.28 -21.38 -0.66
C LYS A 2 -7.23 -21.94 -1.72
N ILE A 3 -8.08 -21.12 -2.34
CA ILE A 3 -8.99 -21.58 -3.41
C ILE A 3 -8.21 -22.17 -4.59
N SER A 4 -6.98 -21.68 -4.82
CA SER A 4 -6.06 -22.20 -5.83
C SER A 4 -5.62 -23.65 -5.59
N SER A 5 -5.80 -24.22 -4.39
CA SER A 5 -5.43 -25.62 -4.11
C SER A 5 -6.60 -26.60 -4.21
N LEU A 6 -7.79 -26.12 -4.59
CA LEU A 6 -8.97 -26.96 -4.79
C LEU A 6 -8.96 -27.59 -6.18
N ASP A 7 -9.51 -28.81 -6.30
CA ASP A 7 -9.87 -29.33 -7.60
C ASP A 7 -10.96 -28.47 -8.25
N HIS A 8 -11.12 -28.62 -9.57
CA HIS A 8 -12.06 -27.82 -10.36
C HIS A 8 -13.50 -27.87 -9.83
N LYS A 9 -13.97 -29.05 -9.38
CA LYS A 9 -15.36 -29.23 -8.92
C LYS A 9 -15.57 -28.55 -7.57
N ALA A 10 -14.64 -28.74 -6.64
CA ALA A 10 -14.65 -28.08 -5.34
C ALA A 10 -14.56 -26.55 -5.50
N ARG A 11 -13.67 -26.06 -6.37
CA ARG A 11 -13.53 -24.63 -6.69
C ARG A 11 -14.83 -24.04 -7.23
N THR A 12 -15.45 -24.69 -8.22
CA THR A 12 -16.71 -24.24 -8.81
C THR A 12 -17.81 -24.13 -7.74
N SER A 13 -17.94 -25.17 -6.90
CA SER A 13 -18.92 -25.18 -5.81
C SER A 13 -18.71 -24.03 -4.81
N VAL A 14 -17.45 -23.74 -4.46
CA VAL A 14 -17.10 -22.61 -3.59
C VAL A 14 -17.44 -21.27 -4.24
N VAL A 15 -17.06 -21.06 -5.51
CA VAL A 15 -17.35 -19.82 -6.24
C VAL A 15 -18.85 -19.60 -6.38
N ASP A 16 -19.62 -20.62 -6.74
CA ASP A 16 -21.08 -20.53 -6.85
C ASP A 16 -21.73 -20.27 -5.48
N GLY A 17 -21.20 -20.88 -4.42
CA GLY A 17 -21.60 -20.61 -3.03
C GLY A 17 -21.35 -19.15 -2.62
N MET A 18 -20.18 -18.60 -2.92
CA MET A 18 -19.83 -17.20 -2.66
C MET A 18 -20.69 -16.24 -3.47
N GLU A 19 -20.93 -16.54 -4.75
CA GLU A 19 -21.80 -15.74 -5.61
C GLU A 19 -23.23 -15.69 -5.05
N LYS A 20 -23.79 -16.86 -4.69
CA LYS A 20 -25.11 -16.94 -4.06
C LYS A 20 -25.15 -16.20 -2.73
N PHE A 21 -24.09 -16.31 -1.93
CA PHE A 21 -23.97 -15.56 -0.68
C PHE A 21 -24.07 -14.06 -0.96
N PHE A 22 -23.24 -13.52 -1.86
CA PHE A 22 -23.21 -12.09 -2.17
C PHE A 22 -24.52 -11.56 -2.76
N ARG A 23 -25.18 -12.31 -3.65
CA ARG A 23 -26.48 -11.92 -4.20
C ARG A 23 -27.58 -11.77 -3.14
N ASN A 24 -27.47 -12.50 -2.04
CA ASN A 24 -28.45 -12.47 -0.95
C ASN A 24 -28.09 -11.48 0.17
N GLN A 25 -26.92 -10.84 0.10
CA GLN A 25 -26.56 -9.82 1.08
C GLN A 25 -27.30 -8.52 0.81
N ARG A 26 -27.65 -7.83 1.90
CA ARG A 26 -28.20 -6.47 1.86
C ARG A 26 -27.44 -5.63 2.86
N GLY A 27 -27.05 -4.42 2.47
CA GLY A 27 -26.43 -3.47 3.39
C GLY A 27 -24.98 -3.78 3.75
N LEU A 28 -24.25 -4.59 2.98
CA LEU A 28 -22.81 -4.75 3.22
C LEU A 28 -22.12 -3.40 3.05
N LEU A 29 -21.29 -3.06 4.04
CA LEU A 29 -20.47 -1.85 4.04
C LEU A 29 -19.04 -2.13 3.56
N MET A 30 -18.55 -3.36 3.75
CA MET A 30 -17.18 -3.76 3.47
C MET A 30 -17.11 -5.20 2.96
N VAL A 31 -16.21 -5.43 2.00
CA VAL A 31 -15.79 -6.77 1.57
C VAL A 31 -14.28 -6.78 1.39
N SER A 32 -13.63 -7.83 1.90
CA SER A 32 -12.24 -8.18 1.57
C SER A 32 -12.21 -9.53 0.87
N LEU A 33 -11.56 -9.56 -0.31
CA LEU A 33 -11.24 -10.76 -1.07
C LEU A 33 -9.73 -10.85 -1.29
N GLU A 34 -8.97 -10.34 -0.33
CA GLU A 34 -7.51 -10.27 -0.43
C GLU A 34 -6.88 -11.66 -0.45
N MET A 35 -5.84 -11.82 -1.26
CA MET A 35 -5.01 -13.03 -1.37
C MET A 35 -5.78 -14.29 -1.78
N ILE A 36 -7.01 -14.15 -2.30
CA ILE A 36 -7.86 -15.28 -2.68
C ILE A 36 -7.37 -15.98 -3.96
N LYS A 37 -6.61 -15.28 -4.81
CA LYS A 37 -5.99 -15.78 -6.06
C LYS A 37 -6.98 -16.48 -6.97
N MET A 38 -8.11 -15.82 -7.25
CA MET A 38 -9.13 -16.30 -8.16
C MET A 38 -8.83 -15.97 -9.62
N ASP A 39 -9.43 -16.73 -10.52
CA ASP A 39 -9.43 -16.40 -11.93
C ASP A 39 -10.29 -15.16 -12.16
N ARG A 40 -9.88 -14.35 -13.12
CA ARG A 40 -10.49 -13.08 -13.51
C ARG A 40 -11.98 -13.22 -13.75
N ARG A 41 -12.40 -14.28 -14.46
CA ARG A 41 -13.83 -14.53 -14.74
C ARG A 41 -14.64 -14.81 -13.47
N GLU A 42 -14.08 -15.58 -12.54
CA GLU A 42 -14.73 -15.89 -11.26
C GLU A 42 -14.82 -14.63 -10.40
N MET A 43 -13.72 -13.88 -10.28
CA MET A 43 -13.67 -12.65 -9.52
C MET A 43 -14.62 -11.59 -10.09
N VAL A 44 -14.69 -11.43 -11.42
CA VAL A 44 -15.67 -10.55 -12.08
C VAL A 44 -17.09 -10.99 -11.73
N ARG A 45 -17.42 -12.29 -11.79
CA ARG A 45 -18.75 -12.81 -11.41
C ARG A 45 -19.12 -12.43 -9.98
N LEU A 46 -18.21 -12.63 -9.03
CA LEU A 46 -18.43 -12.27 -7.62
C LEU A 46 -18.64 -10.76 -7.43
N LEU A 47 -17.84 -9.95 -8.11
CA LEU A 47 -17.94 -8.50 -8.01
C LEU A 47 -19.21 -7.95 -8.68
N VAL A 48 -19.67 -8.55 -9.79
CA VAL A 48 -20.98 -8.25 -10.38
C VAL A 48 -22.10 -8.54 -9.37
N ALA A 49 -22.10 -9.72 -8.76
CA ALA A 49 -23.08 -10.08 -7.75
C ALA A 49 -23.09 -9.12 -6.55
N LEU A 50 -21.90 -8.70 -6.09
CA LEU A 50 -21.75 -7.69 -5.04
C LEU A 50 -22.28 -6.33 -5.46
N GLY A 51 -21.95 -5.86 -6.66
CA GLY A 51 -22.41 -4.57 -7.19
C GLY A 51 -23.93 -4.52 -7.32
N GLU A 52 -24.54 -5.61 -7.76
CA GLU A 52 -26.01 -5.70 -7.90
C GLU A 52 -26.73 -5.74 -6.56
N ALA A 53 -26.23 -6.49 -5.59
CA ALA A 53 -26.90 -6.66 -4.30
C ALA A 53 -26.63 -5.50 -3.32
N CYS A 54 -25.39 -5.01 -3.29
CA CYS A 54 -24.90 -4.11 -2.24
C CYS A 54 -24.20 -2.85 -2.78
N GLY A 55 -24.23 -2.56 -4.09
CA GLY A 55 -23.45 -1.45 -4.66
C GLY A 55 -23.77 -0.06 -4.07
N HIS A 56 -25.00 0.16 -3.61
CA HIS A 56 -25.45 1.39 -2.95
C HIS A 56 -25.10 1.49 -1.46
N THR A 57 -24.63 0.41 -0.83
CA THR A 57 -24.18 0.43 0.57
C THR A 57 -22.69 0.15 0.72
N LEU A 58 -22.08 -0.53 -0.24
CA LEU A 58 -20.70 -0.98 -0.14
C LEU A 58 -19.73 0.20 -0.25
N ARG A 59 -19.04 0.51 0.84
CA ARG A 59 -18.11 1.64 0.95
C ARG A 59 -16.66 1.24 0.78
N ARG A 60 -16.32 0.00 1.14
CA ARG A 60 -14.92 -0.46 1.19
C ARG A 60 -14.77 -1.80 0.49
N VAL A 61 -13.85 -1.86 -0.48
CA VAL A 61 -13.55 -3.08 -1.24
C VAL A 61 -12.04 -3.30 -1.24
N TYR A 62 -11.61 -4.44 -0.70
CA TYR A 62 -10.19 -4.81 -0.63
C TYR A 62 -9.89 -6.01 -1.53
N LEU A 63 -8.99 -5.83 -2.50
CA LEU A 63 -8.68 -6.78 -3.57
C LEU A 63 -7.18 -6.98 -3.80
N TRP A 64 -6.35 -6.69 -2.81
CA TRP A 64 -4.91 -7.01 -2.87
C TRP A 64 -4.69 -8.50 -3.12
N GLY A 65 -3.91 -8.85 -4.15
CA GLY A 65 -3.61 -10.23 -4.52
C GLY A 65 -4.87 -11.07 -4.83
N ALA A 66 -5.97 -10.43 -5.21
CA ALA A 66 -7.24 -11.13 -5.41
C ALA A 66 -7.26 -11.98 -6.69
N PHE A 67 -6.47 -11.60 -7.70
CA PHE A 67 -6.39 -12.28 -8.99
C PHE A 67 -5.19 -13.24 -9.04
N ALA A 68 -5.26 -14.24 -9.92
CA ALA A 68 -4.13 -15.09 -10.25
C ALA A 68 -2.93 -14.26 -10.79
N HIS A 69 -1.71 -14.79 -10.64
CA HIS A 69 -0.43 -14.08 -10.83
C HIS A 69 -0.22 -13.48 -12.23
N ASP A 70 -0.89 -14.00 -13.24
CA ASP A 70 -0.80 -13.57 -14.65
C ASP A 70 -2.07 -12.84 -15.13
N GLN A 71 -3.00 -12.56 -14.22
CA GLN A 71 -4.31 -12.03 -14.59
C GLN A 71 -4.51 -10.61 -14.07
N ASN A 72 -4.78 -9.71 -15.01
CA ASN A 72 -5.17 -8.34 -14.73
C ASN A 72 -6.68 -8.16 -14.90
N PRO A 73 -7.39 -7.53 -13.93
CA PRO A 73 -8.83 -7.30 -14.05
C PRO A 73 -9.25 -6.39 -15.21
N PHE A 74 -8.40 -5.44 -15.58
CA PHE A 74 -8.71 -4.37 -16.52
C PHE A 74 -8.02 -4.55 -17.88
N LEU A 75 -6.91 -5.29 -17.91
CA LEU A 75 -6.08 -5.46 -19.08
C LEU A 75 -6.20 -6.86 -19.66
N GLU A 76 -6.16 -6.95 -20.98
CA GLU A 76 -6.04 -8.20 -21.72
C GLU A 76 -4.70 -8.24 -22.45
N ASP A 77 -4.13 -9.44 -22.57
CA ASP A 77 -2.97 -9.68 -23.40
C ASP A 77 -3.37 -9.59 -24.88
N ASP A 78 -2.99 -8.49 -25.54
CA ASP A 78 -3.18 -8.27 -26.98
C ASP A 78 -1.96 -8.74 -27.79
N THR A 79 -1.06 -9.52 -27.16
CA THR A 79 0.13 -10.07 -27.83
C THR A 79 -0.31 -11.20 -28.77
N PRO A 80 -0.06 -11.08 -30.10
CA PRO A 80 -0.37 -12.15 -31.04
C PRO A 80 0.38 -13.43 -30.65
N ASP A 81 -0.27 -14.60 -30.73
CA ASP A 81 0.27 -15.89 -30.27
C ASP A 81 1.71 -16.18 -30.77
N ARG A 82 2.05 -15.72 -31.99
CA ARG A 82 3.39 -15.84 -32.58
C ARG A 82 4.52 -15.09 -31.84
N TYR A 83 4.19 -14.22 -30.90
CA TYR A 83 5.15 -13.45 -30.08
C TYR A 83 5.11 -13.81 -28.59
N ARG A 84 4.19 -14.71 -28.17
CA ARG A 84 4.19 -15.28 -26.81
C ARG A 84 5.42 -16.18 -26.66
N GLY A 85 6.47 -15.63 -26.05
CA GLY A 85 7.78 -16.29 -25.90
C GLY A 85 8.97 -15.33 -26.06
N LEU A 86 8.74 -14.15 -26.65
CA LEU A 86 9.76 -13.09 -26.82
C LEU A 86 9.72 -12.03 -25.70
N GLY A 87 8.95 -12.25 -24.64
CA GLY A 87 8.84 -11.34 -23.48
C GLY A 87 8.12 -10.01 -23.75
N ALA A 88 7.57 -9.81 -24.96
CA ALA A 88 6.90 -8.58 -25.36
C ALA A 88 5.40 -8.61 -25.04
N PHE A 89 5.03 -8.58 -23.75
CA PHE A 89 3.63 -8.45 -23.33
C PHE A 89 3.14 -7.02 -23.59
N LYS A 90 2.13 -6.86 -24.45
CA LYS A 90 1.39 -5.60 -24.61
C LYS A 90 0.02 -5.75 -23.98
N MET A 91 -0.06 -5.43 -22.69
CA MET A 91 -1.34 -5.34 -22.00
C MET A 91 -2.09 -4.08 -22.43
N ARG A 92 -3.34 -4.24 -22.86
CA ARG A 92 -4.21 -3.12 -23.25
C ARG A 92 -5.58 -3.24 -22.62
N MET A 93 -6.17 -2.10 -22.30
CA MET A 93 -7.57 -2.00 -21.90
C MET A 93 -8.44 -2.28 -23.14
N THR A 94 -9.33 -3.27 -23.06
CA THR A 94 -10.25 -3.59 -24.16
C THR A 94 -11.64 -2.99 -23.88
N SER A 95 -12.35 -2.60 -24.94
CA SER A 95 -13.69 -2.00 -24.91
C SER A 95 -14.79 -2.93 -24.34
N ARG A 96 -14.45 -4.19 -24.04
CA ARG A 96 -15.35 -5.23 -23.50
C ARG A 96 -15.14 -5.50 -22.01
N CYS A 97 -14.44 -4.63 -21.29
CA CYS A 97 -14.13 -4.83 -19.89
C CYS A 97 -15.42 -4.76 -19.02
N GLN A 98 -16.11 -5.89 -18.86
CA GLN A 98 -17.28 -6.07 -17.98
C GLN A 98 -17.01 -5.59 -16.54
N TYR A 99 -15.73 -5.53 -16.17
CA TYR A 99 -15.25 -5.03 -14.91
C TYR A 99 -15.55 -3.54 -14.69
N LEU A 100 -15.56 -2.71 -15.74
CA LEU A 100 -15.97 -1.30 -15.63
C LEU A 100 -17.45 -1.15 -15.23
N ASN A 101 -18.30 -2.05 -15.74
CA ASN A 101 -19.71 -2.06 -15.38
C ASN A 101 -19.89 -2.38 -13.90
N VAL A 102 -19.04 -3.22 -13.31
CA VAL A 102 -19.03 -3.47 -11.86
C VAL A 102 -18.80 -2.17 -11.11
N TRP A 103 -17.73 -1.45 -11.42
CA TRP A 103 -17.38 -0.22 -10.71
C TRP A 103 -18.48 0.83 -10.79
N SER A 104 -19.20 0.89 -11.91
CA SER A 104 -20.34 1.81 -12.07
C SER A 104 -21.51 1.51 -11.11
N LYS A 105 -21.68 0.24 -10.71
CA LYS A 105 -22.71 -0.20 -9.77
C LYS A 105 -22.34 0.08 -8.31
N LEU A 106 -21.06 0.24 -7.99
CA LEU A 106 -20.56 0.48 -6.63
C LEU A 106 -20.69 1.97 -6.26
N THR A 107 -21.94 2.44 -6.17
CA THR A 107 -22.24 3.87 -6.11
C THR A 107 -21.89 4.56 -4.80
N SER A 108 -21.64 3.81 -3.73
CA SER A 108 -21.23 4.31 -2.41
C SER A 108 -19.76 4.02 -2.08
N LEU A 109 -18.97 3.56 -3.05
CA LEU A 109 -17.58 3.19 -2.84
C LEU A 109 -16.71 4.41 -2.51
N THR A 110 -16.07 4.38 -1.35
CA THR A 110 -15.15 5.44 -0.88
C THR A 110 -13.73 4.93 -0.68
N VAL A 111 -13.53 3.64 -0.43
CA VAL A 111 -12.22 3.02 -0.23
C VAL A 111 -12.06 1.82 -1.17
N LEU A 112 -10.97 1.81 -1.93
CA LEU A 112 -10.62 0.72 -2.84
C LEU A 112 -9.16 0.32 -2.63
N ALA A 113 -8.90 -0.96 -2.38
CA ALA A 113 -7.56 -1.51 -2.30
C ALA A 113 -7.28 -2.46 -3.47
N LEU A 114 -6.23 -2.20 -4.24
CA LEU A 114 -5.85 -2.93 -5.45
C LEU A 114 -4.33 -3.12 -5.50
N ASN A 115 -3.85 -4.07 -6.28
CA ASN A 115 -2.45 -4.07 -6.69
C ASN A 115 -2.19 -2.88 -7.62
N TYR A 116 -0.99 -2.31 -7.55
CA TYR A 116 -0.56 -1.26 -8.46
C TYR A 116 -0.63 -1.72 -9.91
N GLY A 117 -0.15 -2.94 -10.18
CA GLY A 117 -0.13 -3.56 -11.50
C GLY A 117 -1.51 -3.63 -12.17
N TYR A 118 -2.60 -3.68 -11.39
CA TYR A 118 -3.96 -3.71 -11.92
C TYR A 118 -4.35 -2.41 -12.62
N LEU A 119 -3.81 -1.27 -12.19
CA LEU A 119 -4.12 0.05 -12.74
C LEU A 119 -3.09 0.54 -13.76
N SER A 120 -1.92 -0.10 -13.83
CA SER A 120 -0.82 0.36 -14.66
C SER A 120 -0.90 -0.17 -16.08
N ASP A 121 -1.35 0.66 -17.02
CA ASP A 121 -1.45 0.33 -18.46
C ASP A 121 -0.49 1.16 -19.33
N GLN A 122 0.57 1.70 -18.73
CA GLN A 122 1.58 2.61 -19.31
C GLN A 122 1.03 4.00 -19.72
N ARG A 123 -0.25 4.10 -20.04
CA ARG A 123 -0.90 5.30 -20.55
C ARG A 123 -1.69 6.05 -19.49
N GLY A 124 -2.07 5.35 -18.42
CA GLY A 124 -2.91 5.80 -17.32
C GLY A 124 -4.41 5.64 -17.58
N ASN A 125 -4.86 4.94 -18.62
CA ASN A 125 -6.28 4.95 -18.99
C ASN A 125 -7.14 4.23 -17.95
N VAL A 126 -6.63 3.12 -17.39
CA VAL A 126 -7.39 2.36 -16.38
C VAL A 126 -7.67 3.24 -15.16
N LEU A 127 -6.66 3.97 -14.68
CA LEU A 127 -6.83 4.93 -13.57
C LEU A 127 -7.82 6.04 -13.92
N LEU A 128 -7.74 6.62 -15.11
CA LEU A 128 -8.65 7.68 -15.58
C LEU A 128 -10.09 7.20 -15.68
N VAL A 129 -10.31 6.01 -16.26
CA VAL A 129 -11.65 5.43 -16.38
C VAL A 129 -12.20 5.09 -15.00
N LEU A 130 -11.40 4.53 -14.09
CA LEU A 130 -11.81 4.27 -12.73
C LEU A 130 -12.25 5.56 -12.03
N ALA A 131 -11.47 6.64 -12.15
CA ALA A 131 -11.82 7.94 -11.60
C ALA A 131 -13.12 8.49 -12.21
N SER A 132 -13.32 8.37 -13.52
CA SER A 132 -14.54 8.79 -14.21
C SER A 132 -15.78 8.01 -13.74
N VAL A 133 -15.67 6.70 -13.62
CA VAL A 133 -16.79 5.83 -13.19
C VAL A 133 -17.15 6.09 -11.72
N LEU A 134 -16.15 6.35 -10.88
CA LEU A 134 -16.37 6.67 -9.47
C LEU A 134 -16.75 8.14 -9.26
N ASN A 135 -16.54 9.01 -10.25
CA ASN A 135 -17.03 10.39 -10.32
C ASN A 135 -16.81 11.18 -9.01
N GLY A 136 -15.56 11.25 -8.55
CA GLY A 136 -15.20 12.00 -7.33
C GLY A 136 -15.54 11.33 -6.00
N ARG A 137 -16.20 10.16 -6.00
CA ARG A 137 -16.64 9.47 -4.76
C ARG A 137 -15.52 8.71 -4.05
N LEU A 138 -14.47 8.33 -4.79
CA LEU A 138 -13.35 7.60 -4.22
C LEU A 138 -12.52 8.53 -3.35
N ALA A 139 -12.57 8.33 -2.03
CA ALA A 139 -11.81 9.10 -1.07
C ALA A 139 -10.41 8.48 -0.86
N THR A 140 -10.30 7.16 -0.84
CA THR A 140 -9.05 6.46 -0.56
C THR A 140 -8.77 5.36 -1.58
N LEU A 141 -7.60 5.41 -2.20
CA LEU A 141 -7.07 4.35 -3.06
C LEU A 141 -5.82 3.75 -2.40
N GLN A 142 -5.89 2.47 -2.05
CA GLN A 142 -4.75 1.74 -1.48
C GLN A 142 -4.10 0.87 -2.55
N LEU A 143 -2.80 1.07 -2.77
CA LEU A 143 -2.04 0.38 -3.81
C LEU A 143 -0.98 -0.51 -3.17
N LEU A 144 -1.11 -1.81 -3.40
CA LEU A 144 -0.08 -2.78 -3.08
C LEU A 144 0.92 -2.84 -4.25
N CYS A 145 2.17 -2.47 -3.98
CA CYS A 145 3.28 -2.53 -4.91
C CYS A 145 4.08 -3.80 -4.64
N LEU A 146 4.10 -4.72 -5.60
CA LEU A 146 4.80 -5.99 -5.51
C LEU A 146 6.04 -6.01 -6.39
N GLU A 147 7.05 -6.81 -6.01
CA GLU A 147 8.32 -6.88 -6.73
C GLU A 147 8.12 -7.28 -8.19
N ASP A 148 7.29 -8.28 -8.48
CA ASP A 148 6.99 -8.75 -9.84
C ASP A 148 6.24 -7.71 -10.70
N GLU A 149 5.65 -6.70 -10.09
CA GLU A 149 4.94 -5.61 -10.75
C GLU A 149 5.82 -4.37 -11.01
N ILE A 150 7.14 -4.44 -10.75
CA ILE A 150 8.03 -3.27 -10.90
C ILE A 150 8.02 -2.75 -12.35
N PRO A 151 7.67 -1.46 -12.54
CA PRO A 151 7.67 -0.83 -13.85
C PRO A 151 9.02 -0.92 -14.57
N ASN A 152 8.99 -1.33 -15.84
CA ASN A 152 10.16 -1.41 -16.73
C ASN A 152 11.30 -2.38 -16.30
N LYS A 153 11.11 -3.19 -15.25
CA LYS A 153 12.10 -4.19 -14.80
C LYS A 153 11.59 -5.62 -14.97
N TYR A 154 10.41 -5.93 -14.44
CA TYR A 154 9.87 -7.29 -14.40
C TYR A 154 8.56 -7.45 -15.19
N GLY A 155 8.30 -6.56 -16.15
CA GLY A 155 7.10 -6.59 -16.98
C GLY A 155 5.95 -5.69 -16.50
N GLY A 156 6.11 -5.04 -15.35
CA GLY A 156 5.19 -4.01 -14.87
C GLY A 156 5.18 -2.76 -15.76
N HIS A 157 4.09 -2.00 -15.68
CA HIS A 157 3.95 -0.70 -16.33
C HIS A 157 3.93 0.42 -15.29
N ALA A 158 4.38 1.61 -15.66
CA ALA A 158 4.22 2.80 -14.80
C ALA A 158 2.89 3.49 -15.10
N ILE A 159 2.26 4.06 -14.06
CA ILE A 159 1.19 5.04 -14.26
C ILE A 159 1.86 6.41 -14.47
N PRO A 160 1.66 7.07 -15.63
CA PRO A 160 2.32 8.34 -15.89
C PRO A 160 1.75 9.47 -15.02
N ASP A 161 2.60 10.39 -14.58
CA ASP A 161 2.27 11.54 -13.71
C ASP A 161 1.06 12.36 -14.24
N ARG A 162 0.94 12.51 -15.56
CA ARG A 162 -0.19 13.20 -16.21
C ARG A 162 -1.55 12.57 -15.89
N ALA A 163 -1.62 11.25 -15.68
CA ALA A 163 -2.85 10.57 -15.35
C ALA A 163 -3.27 10.88 -13.91
N TRP A 164 -2.29 10.94 -12.98
CA TRP A 164 -2.54 11.37 -11.61
C TRP A 164 -3.05 12.80 -11.53
N LYS A 165 -2.45 13.73 -12.29
CA LYS A 165 -2.94 15.12 -12.39
C LYS A 165 -4.40 15.19 -12.84
N ALA A 166 -4.74 14.50 -13.92
CA ALA A 166 -6.11 14.48 -14.45
C ALA A 166 -7.11 13.81 -13.48
N VAL A 167 -6.69 12.77 -12.73
CA VAL A 167 -7.54 12.20 -11.68
C VAL A 167 -7.77 13.21 -10.55
N LEU A 168 -6.75 13.95 -10.13
CA LEU A 168 -6.89 14.97 -9.08
C LEU A 168 -7.79 16.14 -9.48
N GLU A 169 -7.90 16.46 -10.76
CA GLU A 169 -8.88 17.44 -11.25
C GLU A 169 -10.32 16.97 -11.02
N SER A 170 -10.58 15.66 -11.13
CA SER A 170 -11.91 15.06 -10.94
C SER A 170 -12.18 14.60 -9.50
N CYS A 171 -11.12 14.26 -8.76
CA CYS A 171 -11.14 13.71 -7.41
C CYS A 171 -10.13 14.46 -6.51
N PRO A 172 -10.34 15.75 -6.21
CA PRO A 172 -9.35 16.57 -5.51
C PRO A 172 -9.08 16.13 -4.06
N GLY A 173 -10.03 15.41 -3.45
CA GLY A 173 -9.90 14.85 -2.10
C GLY A 173 -9.33 13.43 -2.06
N LEU A 174 -8.89 12.88 -3.20
CA LEU A 174 -8.36 11.52 -3.24
C LEU A 174 -7.07 11.41 -2.44
N GLN A 175 -7.03 10.44 -1.53
CA GLN A 175 -5.85 10.03 -0.77
C GLN A 175 -5.32 8.71 -1.31
N VAL A 176 -4.01 8.62 -1.52
CA VAL A 176 -3.34 7.38 -1.96
C VAL A 176 -2.53 6.79 -0.81
N HIS A 177 -2.77 5.52 -0.53
CA HIS A 177 -2.00 4.74 0.44
C HIS A 177 -1.10 3.79 -0.35
N LEU A 178 0.20 4.01 -0.33
CA LEU A 178 1.17 3.16 -0.99
C LEU A 178 1.68 2.12 0.01
N VAL A 179 1.51 0.84 -0.33
CA VAL A 179 2.02 -0.29 0.44
C VAL A 179 3.05 -1.01 -0.41
N VAL A 180 4.31 -0.89 -0.04
CA VAL A 180 5.45 -1.45 -0.74
C VAL A 180 5.91 -2.69 0.01
N ASP A 181 5.85 -3.83 -0.65
CA ASP A 181 6.24 -5.11 -0.06
C ASP A 181 7.55 -5.62 -0.65
N SER A 182 8.50 -5.91 0.23
CA SER A 182 9.73 -6.65 -0.04
C SER A 182 10.63 -6.02 -1.11
N MET A 183 10.60 -4.69 -1.26
CA MET A 183 11.46 -3.95 -2.20
C MET A 183 12.63 -3.28 -1.49
N PRO A 184 13.84 -3.85 -1.55
CA PRO A 184 14.98 -3.27 -0.86
C PRO A 184 15.42 -1.95 -1.51
N GLU A 185 15.70 -1.94 -2.82
CA GLU A 185 16.35 -0.79 -3.45
C GLU A 185 15.40 0.41 -3.65
N HIS A 186 15.88 1.63 -3.33
CA HIS A 186 15.18 2.87 -3.66
C HIS A 186 14.72 2.91 -5.14
N SER A 187 15.56 2.43 -6.07
CA SER A 187 15.24 2.42 -7.50
C SER A 187 13.94 1.64 -7.82
N MET A 188 13.65 0.59 -7.05
CA MET A 188 12.47 -0.24 -7.18
C MET A 188 11.24 0.48 -6.63
N VAL A 189 11.34 1.07 -5.43
CA VAL A 189 10.28 1.90 -4.84
C VAL A 189 9.95 3.09 -5.73
N ARG A 190 11.00 3.76 -6.23
CA ARG A 190 10.95 4.94 -7.09
C ARG A 190 10.13 4.69 -8.36
N ALA A 191 10.11 3.46 -8.86
CA ALA A 191 9.39 3.11 -10.08
C ALA A 191 7.86 3.25 -9.94
N PHE A 192 7.32 3.09 -8.73
CA PHE A 192 5.87 3.17 -8.46
C PHE A 192 5.37 4.59 -8.20
N ILE A 193 6.26 5.50 -7.80
CA ILE A 193 5.90 6.83 -7.33
C ILE A 193 6.08 7.90 -8.42
N SER A 194 5.26 8.95 -8.35
CA SER A 194 5.39 10.13 -9.18
C SER A 194 4.92 11.38 -8.43
N PRO A 195 5.42 12.59 -8.76
CA PRO A 195 5.19 13.77 -7.93
C PRO A 195 3.73 14.11 -7.68
N SER A 196 2.84 13.84 -8.65
CA SER A 196 1.41 14.22 -8.54
C SER A 196 0.53 13.20 -7.83
N ILE A 197 1.10 12.11 -7.31
CA ILE A 197 0.32 11.17 -6.50
C ILE A 197 0.03 11.87 -5.16
N PRO A 198 -1.24 11.92 -4.71
CA PRO A 198 -1.58 12.47 -3.39
C PRO A 198 -1.29 11.45 -2.30
N VAL A 199 -0.01 11.11 -2.10
CA VAL A 199 0.39 10.08 -1.13
C VAL A 199 0.09 10.59 0.28
N HIS A 200 -0.86 9.94 0.94
CA HIS A 200 -1.29 10.21 2.31
C HIS A 200 -0.65 9.24 3.29
N GLN A 201 -0.50 7.99 2.88
CA GLN A 201 0.17 6.95 3.65
C GLN A 201 1.24 6.28 2.80
N PHE A 202 2.44 6.13 3.36
CA PHE A 202 3.51 5.32 2.81
C PHE A 202 3.85 4.21 3.80
N ALA A 203 3.72 2.97 3.35
CA ALA A 203 4.09 1.80 4.13
C ALA A 203 5.12 0.96 3.36
N LEU A 204 6.21 0.59 4.03
CA LEU A 204 7.28 -0.24 3.47
C LEU A 204 7.54 -1.41 4.40
N PHE A 205 7.38 -2.62 3.88
CA PHE A 205 7.58 -3.86 4.62
C PHE A 205 8.70 -4.67 3.98
N SER A 206 9.66 -5.14 4.77
CA SER A 206 10.74 -5.99 4.25
C SER A 206 10.39 -7.46 4.13
N GLY A 207 9.28 -7.88 4.74
CA GLY A 207 9.02 -9.30 4.97
C GLY A 207 10.14 -9.97 5.79
N ILE A 208 10.15 -11.30 5.77
CA ILE A 208 11.20 -12.13 6.39
C ILE A 208 12.22 -12.47 5.31
N GLN A 209 13.13 -11.54 5.01
CA GLN A 209 14.24 -11.82 4.09
C GLN A 209 15.35 -12.57 4.83
N LEU A 210 15.60 -13.83 4.43
CA LEU A 210 16.67 -14.66 4.98
C LEU A 210 18.04 -14.29 4.43
N GLU A 211 18.08 -13.69 3.24
CA GLU A 211 19.32 -13.30 2.55
C GLU A 211 19.35 -11.77 2.35
N GLN A 212 20.12 -11.08 3.17
CA GLN A 212 20.36 -9.63 3.00
C GLN A 212 21.34 -9.41 1.85
N LYS A 213 20.84 -9.03 0.67
CA LYS A 213 21.74 -8.87 -0.50
C LYS A 213 22.08 -7.45 -0.88
N ARG A 214 21.33 -6.41 -0.46
CA ARG A 214 21.50 -5.04 -0.98
C ARG A 214 21.14 -3.95 0.05
N PRO A 215 21.79 -2.76 -0.02
CA PRO A 215 21.34 -1.59 0.73
C PRO A 215 19.97 -1.13 0.22
N TRP A 216 19.14 -0.62 1.12
CA TRP A 216 17.80 -0.13 0.81
C TRP A 216 17.78 1.34 0.38
N ASP A 217 18.83 2.08 0.70
CA ASP A 217 18.96 3.52 0.43
C ASP A 217 17.76 4.31 0.96
N MET A 218 17.33 4.00 2.19
CA MET A 218 16.17 4.60 2.85
C MET A 218 16.29 6.12 2.97
N ASP A 219 17.50 6.66 3.11
CA ASP A 219 17.74 8.09 3.13
C ASP A 219 17.36 8.75 1.79
N VAL A 220 17.64 8.08 0.66
CA VAL A 220 17.21 8.53 -0.67
C VAL A 220 15.69 8.45 -0.78
N THR A 221 15.08 7.34 -0.34
CA THR A 221 13.62 7.18 -0.36
C THR A 221 12.93 8.27 0.43
N PHE A 222 13.35 8.53 1.66
CA PHE A 222 12.77 9.57 2.49
C PHE A 222 12.97 10.98 1.93
N ARG A 223 14.13 11.30 1.34
CA ARG A 223 14.33 12.59 0.66
C ARG A 223 13.34 12.79 -0.50
N VAL A 224 13.00 11.72 -1.22
CA VAL A 224 11.98 11.78 -2.28
C VAL A 224 10.58 11.98 -1.69
N LEU A 225 10.24 11.29 -0.60
CA LEU A 225 8.97 11.45 0.08
C LEU A 225 8.79 12.88 0.63
N GLU A 226 9.82 13.42 1.27
CA GLU A 226 9.88 14.82 1.71
C GLU A 226 9.66 15.76 0.52
N LYS A 227 10.43 15.58 -0.56
CA LYS A 227 10.39 16.50 -1.70
C LYS A 227 9.05 16.53 -2.42
N TRP A 228 8.34 15.40 -2.52
CA TRP A 228 7.12 15.30 -3.33
C TRP A 228 5.83 15.27 -2.52
N TYR A 229 5.89 14.83 -1.27
CA TYR A 229 4.69 14.53 -0.50
C TYR A 229 4.68 15.22 0.86
N SER A 230 5.55 16.21 1.12
CA SER A 230 5.54 17.00 2.37
C SER A 230 4.16 17.58 2.72
N ASP A 231 3.38 17.92 1.69
CA ASP A 231 2.07 18.56 1.84
C ASP A 231 0.91 17.56 1.92
N THR A 232 1.13 16.26 1.72
CA THR A 232 0.06 15.25 1.69
C THR A 232 0.30 14.08 2.64
N LEU A 233 1.56 13.76 2.94
CA LEU A 233 1.95 12.57 3.69
C LEU A 233 1.70 12.77 5.19
N GLU A 234 0.84 11.93 5.75
CA GLU A 234 0.47 11.96 7.16
C GLU A 234 0.89 10.70 7.91
N VAL A 235 1.00 9.57 7.20
CA VAL A 235 1.32 8.27 7.82
C VAL A 235 2.54 7.66 7.15
N VAL A 236 3.57 7.36 7.94
CA VAL A 236 4.76 6.65 7.49
C VAL A 236 4.97 5.41 8.35
N LEU A 237 4.92 4.23 7.72
CA LEU A 237 5.16 2.93 8.35
C LEU A 237 6.36 2.26 7.67
N VAL A 238 7.43 1.97 8.40
CA VAL A 238 8.62 1.31 7.85
C VAL A 238 9.02 0.15 8.73
N HIS A 239 8.81 -1.06 8.22
CA HIS A 239 9.01 -2.32 8.95
C HIS A 239 10.11 -3.12 8.27
N LEU A 240 11.32 -3.00 8.79
CA LEU A 240 12.55 -3.57 8.27
C LEU A 240 13.07 -4.68 9.22
N TYR A 241 12.43 -5.85 9.16
CA TYR A 241 12.87 -7.01 9.93
C TYR A 241 14.20 -7.54 9.40
N ARG A 242 15.16 -7.80 10.31
CA ARG A 242 16.47 -8.35 9.96
C ARG A 242 17.17 -7.53 8.88
N ASN A 243 17.11 -6.20 8.94
CA ASN A 243 17.80 -5.33 8.00
C ASN A 243 19.00 -4.65 8.67
N ASN A 244 20.16 -4.65 8.01
CA ASN A 244 21.38 -3.98 8.48
C ASN A 244 21.47 -2.50 8.09
N GLU A 245 20.39 -1.89 7.60
CA GLU A 245 20.35 -0.48 7.22
C GLU A 245 20.44 0.48 8.42
N PHE A 246 21.13 1.61 8.22
CA PHE A 246 21.16 2.73 9.17
C PHE A 246 20.19 3.80 8.71
N PHE A 247 18.94 3.71 9.13
CA PHE A 247 17.97 4.77 8.87
C PHE A 247 17.87 5.78 10.03
N ASP A 248 18.57 5.54 11.15
CA ASP A 248 18.62 6.39 12.36
C ASP A 248 18.85 7.87 12.06
N ARG A 249 19.75 8.16 11.11
CA ARG A 249 20.13 9.53 10.71
C ARG A 249 18.99 10.32 10.06
N VAL A 250 17.97 9.63 9.58
CA VAL A 250 16.83 10.21 8.86
C VAL A 250 15.62 10.35 9.76
N LEU A 251 15.54 9.59 10.86
CA LEU A 251 14.40 9.57 11.77
C LEU A 251 14.06 10.94 12.36
N VAL A 252 15.07 11.62 12.88
CA VAL A 252 14.92 12.97 13.45
C VAL A 252 14.47 13.97 12.36
N LYS A 253 14.99 13.82 11.14
CA LYS A 253 14.66 14.71 10.02
C LYS A 253 13.22 14.52 9.53
N LEU A 254 12.67 13.31 9.59
CA LEU A 254 11.30 13.05 9.16
C LEU A 254 10.27 13.85 9.97
N LEU A 255 10.49 13.98 11.28
CA LEU A 255 9.59 14.73 12.16
C LEU A 255 9.50 16.21 11.78
N THR A 256 10.60 16.81 11.35
CA THR A 256 10.66 18.24 11.01
C THR A 256 10.40 18.51 9.52
N ALA A 257 10.69 17.55 8.65
CA ALA A 257 10.52 17.67 7.20
C ALA A 257 9.08 17.42 6.73
N LEU A 258 8.27 16.68 7.50
CA LEU A 258 6.90 16.30 7.14
C LEU A 258 5.90 17.01 8.06
N PRO A 259 5.46 18.24 7.75
CA PRO A 259 4.64 19.05 8.66
C PRO A 259 3.22 18.50 8.90
N ARG A 260 2.77 17.55 8.09
CA ARG A 260 1.47 16.88 8.24
C ARG A 260 1.55 15.49 8.86
N LEU A 261 2.75 15.03 9.23
CA LEU A 261 2.93 13.70 9.80
C LEU A 261 2.14 13.57 11.13
N THR A 262 1.16 12.67 11.13
CA THR A 262 0.32 12.31 12.30
C THR A 262 0.73 10.97 12.88
N CYS A 263 1.29 10.06 12.07
CA CYS A 263 1.69 8.73 12.52
C CYS A 263 3.04 8.32 11.92
N LEU A 264 3.96 7.92 12.80
CA LEU A 264 5.26 7.36 12.43
C LEU A 264 5.48 6.03 13.14
N GLU A 265 5.55 4.95 12.37
CA GLU A 265 5.88 3.61 12.87
C GLU A 265 7.17 3.10 12.23
N LEU A 266 8.11 2.69 13.07
CA LEU A 266 9.44 2.27 12.68
C LEU A 266 9.78 0.98 13.40
N ILE A 267 9.94 -0.11 12.64
CA ILE A 267 10.38 -1.40 13.17
C ILE A 267 11.67 -1.76 12.46
N GLY A 268 12.75 -2.02 13.21
CA GLY A 268 14.02 -2.43 12.62
C GLY A 268 15.20 -2.26 13.57
N ILE A 269 16.40 -2.25 13.00
CA ILE A 269 17.63 -2.04 13.76
C ILE A 269 17.86 -0.53 13.94
N ILE A 270 17.92 -0.07 15.19
CA ILE A 270 18.39 1.26 15.56
C ILE A 270 19.70 1.10 16.30
N ARG A 271 20.78 1.68 15.77
CA ARG A 271 22.12 1.61 16.37
C ARG A 271 22.35 2.74 17.35
N ASP A 272 21.88 3.92 16.99
CA ASP A 272 22.03 5.13 17.79
C ASP A 272 20.70 5.48 18.47
N VAL A 273 20.52 4.93 19.67
CA VAL A 273 19.35 5.15 20.53
C VAL A 273 19.20 6.61 20.91
N ASP A 274 20.28 7.39 20.90
CA ASP A 274 20.22 8.82 21.22
C ASP A 274 19.39 9.56 20.17
N ASN A 275 19.21 9.02 18.95
CA ASN A 275 18.29 9.59 17.97
C ASN A 275 16.81 9.37 18.35
N VAL A 276 16.47 8.26 19.01
CA VAL A 276 15.12 8.04 19.56
C VAL A 276 14.86 9.02 20.70
N GLU A 277 15.84 9.25 21.56
CA GLU A 277 15.74 10.26 22.61
C GLU A 277 15.57 11.67 22.02
N LYS A 278 16.37 12.06 21.03
CA LYS A 278 16.23 13.35 20.31
C LYS A 278 14.85 13.51 19.68
N MET A 279 14.27 12.46 19.11
CA MET A 279 12.89 12.51 18.60
C MET A 279 11.90 12.85 19.71
N CYS A 280 12.03 12.19 20.87
CA CYS A 280 11.17 12.46 22.03
C CYS A 280 11.38 13.88 22.58
N GLU A 281 12.63 14.38 22.59
CA GLU A 281 12.94 15.76 22.96
C GLU A 281 12.27 16.78 22.03
N ILE A 282 12.35 16.58 20.72
CA ILE A 282 11.72 17.43 19.71
C ILE A 282 10.22 17.44 19.92
N LEU A 283 9.57 16.28 20.04
CA LEU A 283 8.13 16.17 20.29
C LEU A 283 7.72 16.84 21.62
N SER A 284 8.58 16.78 22.62
CA SER A 284 8.34 17.42 23.93
C SER A 284 8.48 18.94 23.88
N ARG A 285 9.27 19.50 22.95
CA ARG A 285 9.53 20.95 22.84
C ARG A 285 8.65 21.61 21.79
N GLU A 286 8.53 21.01 20.63
CA GLU A 286 7.83 21.56 19.46
C GLU A 286 6.35 21.20 19.46
N SER A 287 5.55 21.92 18.66
CA SER A 287 4.13 21.64 18.44
C SER A 287 3.95 20.99 17.08
N LEU A 288 4.33 19.71 16.98
CA LEU A 288 4.12 18.89 15.78
C LEU A 288 2.71 18.32 15.76
N LYS A 289 2.24 17.90 14.58
CA LYS A 289 0.93 17.24 14.41
C LYS A 289 0.95 15.74 14.72
N LEU A 290 2.10 15.22 15.15
CA LEU A 290 2.28 13.79 15.38
C LEU A 290 1.39 13.34 16.54
N GLU A 291 0.46 12.43 16.28
CA GLU A 291 -0.43 11.82 17.25
C GLU A 291 0.11 10.48 17.74
N LYS A 292 0.89 9.78 16.91
CA LYS A 292 1.43 8.46 17.24
C LYS A 292 2.88 8.31 16.80
N LEU A 293 3.75 7.93 17.74
CA LEU A 293 5.11 7.50 17.51
C LEU A 293 5.29 6.06 18.01
N ARG A 294 5.62 5.15 17.10
CA ARG A 294 5.98 3.77 17.45
C ARG A 294 7.37 3.44 16.93
N VAL A 295 8.24 3.02 17.83
CA VAL A 295 9.61 2.61 17.51
C VAL A 295 9.90 1.27 18.15
N CYS A 296 10.05 0.23 17.32
CA CYS A 296 10.35 -1.11 17.76
C CYS A 296 11.77 -1.47 17.32
N VAL A 297 12.69 -1.52 18.28
CA VAL A 297 14.12 -1.73 18.04
C VAL A 297 14.48 -3.20 18.17
N GLN A 298 15.21 -3.73 17.19
CA GLN A 298 15.75 -5.08 17.29
C GLN A 298 16.80 -5.17 18.41
N ASP A 299 16.53 -5.99 19.42
CA ASP A 299 17.44 -6.27 20.53
C ASP A 299 18.55 -7.22 20.03
N GLY A 300 19.68 -6.63 19.63
CA GLY A 300 20.90 -7.37 19.28
C GLY A 300 21.66 -7.87 20.53
N SER A 301 22.92 -8.26 20.36
CA SER A 301 23.83 -8.62 21.47
C SER A 301 24.26 -7.42 22.34
N ASN A 302 23.56 -6.30 22.27
CA ASN A 302 23.93 -5.05 22.94
C ASN A 302 23.35 -5.03 24.36
N GLU A 303 24.16 -5.40 25.34
CA GLU A 303 23.78 -5.33 26.75
C GLU A 303 23.32 -3.90 27.11
N GLY A 304 22.10 -3.77 27.62
CA GLY A 304 21.54 -2.49 28.08
C GLY A 304 20.70 -1.71 27.07
N LEU A 305 20.58 -2.13 25.81
CA LEU A 305 19.70 -1.47 24.82
C LEU A 305 18.25 -1.41 25.31
N LYS A 306 17.72 -2.55 25.76
CA LYS A 306 16.38 -2.66 26.35
C LYS A 306 16.19 -1.67 27.50
N GLN A 307 17.15 -1.61 28.43
CA GLN A 307 17.07 -0.70 29.57
C GLN A 307 17.08 0.78 29.13
N LYS A 308 17.89 1.14 28.13
CA LYS A 308 17.91 2.50 27.58
C LYS A 308 16.56 2.88 26.97
N ILE A 309 15.96 2.01 26.18
CA ILE A 309 14.65 2.24 25.56
C ILE A 309 13.56 2.38 26.64
N GLU A 310 13.55 1.50 27.64
CA GLU A 310 12.62 1.58 28.78
C GLU A 310 12.79 2.87 29.59
N ASN A 311 14.03 3.33 29.78
CA ASN A 311 14.33 4.59 30.45
C ASN A 311 13.80 5.80 29.65
N ILE A 312 14.04 5.83 28.33
CA ILE A 312 13.52 6.89 27.43
C ILE A 312 12.00 6.90 27.46
N GLN A 313 11.36 5.73 27.30
CA GLN A 313 9.91 5.61 27.35
C GLN A 313 9.37 6.17 28.67
N SER A 314 9.92 5.75 29.80
CA SER A 314 9.48 6.23 31.12
C SER A 314 9.68 7.74 31.30
N LEU A 315 10.76 8.29 30.74
CA LEU A 315 11.09 9.72 30.86
C LEU A 315 10.16 10.63 30.05
N TYR A 316 9.64 10.15 28.92
CA TYR A 316 8.88 10.96 27.96
C TYR A 316 7.39 10.61 27.86
N MET A 317 6.96 9.42 28.27
CA MET A 317 5.58 8.94 28.11
C MET A 317 4.54 9.93 28.62
N GLU A 318 4.63 10.36 29.88
CA GLU A 318 3.63 11.26 30.47
C GLU A 318 3.64 12.64 29.78
N LYS A 319 4.84 13.17 29.49
CA LYS A 319 5.00 14.48 28.82
C LYS A 319 4.39 14.50 27.43
N LEU A 320 4.61 13.43 26.66
CA LEU A 320 4.10 13.30 25.30
C LEU A 320 2.61 12.99 25.29
N LEU A 321 2.12 12.15 26.21
CA LEU A 321 0.69 11.89 26.36
C LEU A 321 -0.09 13.17 26.71
N ASN A 322 0.45 14.02 27.58
CA ASN A 322 -0.14 15.33 27.90
C ASN A 322 -0.20 16.28 26.69
N LYS A 323 0.62 16.04 25.66
CA LYS A 323 0.56 16.73 24.36
C LYS A 323 -0.34 16.05 23.32
N GLY A 324 -0.97 14.93 23.68
CA GLY A 324 -1.78 14.13 22.75
C GLY A 324 -0.98 13.20 21.85
N VAL A 325 0.28 12.92 22.17
CA VAL A 325 1.14 12.01 21.40
C VAL A 325 1.23 10.67 22.11
N GLU A 326 0.70 9.62 21.49
CA GLU A 326 0.89 8.23 21.92
C GLU A 326 2.29 7.76 21.55
N ILE A 327 3.03 7.25 22.53
CA ILE A 327 4.38 6.73 22.33
C ILE A 327 4.48 5.25 22.73
N ASP A 328 5.01 4.44 21.82
CA ASP A 328 5.28 3.01 22.03
C ASP A 328 6.73 2.72 21.61
N LEU A 329 7.65 2.62 22.58
CA LEU A 329 9.04 2.28 22.37
C LEU A 329 9.32 0.87 22.92
N THR A 330 9.47 -0.09 22.03
CA THR A 330 9.68 -1.49 22.44
C THR A 330 10.97 -2.03 21.87
N THR A 331 11.46 -3.10 22.48
CA THR A 331 12.49 -3.95 21.86
C THR A 331 11.91 -5.31 21.50
N TYR A 332 12.46 -5.94 20.46
CA TYR A 332 12.09 -7.31 20.08
C TYR A 332 13.32 -8.17 19.85
N LYS A 333 13.23 -9.45 20.23
CA LYS A 333 14.24 -10.47 19.96
C LYS A 333 13.86 -11.26 18.71
N LEU A 334 14.86 -11.76 18.00
CA LEU A 334 14.68 -12.63 16.83
C LEU A 334 14.60 -14.10 17.20
#